data_AF-A0A2E7FYT6-F1
#
_entry.id   AF-A0A2E7FYT6-F1
#
_cell.length_a   1.000
_cell.length_b   1.000
_cell.length_c   1.000
_cell.angle_alpha   90.00
_cell.angle_beta   90.00
_cell.angle_gamma   90.00
#
_symmetry.space_group_name_H-M   'P 1'
#
loop_
_entity.id
_entity.type
_entity.pdbx_description
1 polymer ?
#
loop_
_entity_poly.entity_id
_entity_poly.type
_entity_poly.pdbx_seq_one_letter_code
_entity_poly.pdbx_strand_id
1 'polypeptide(L)'
;MPVYCPSCESGVEAVAKFCLQCGHDLEKDGPITSTGHDVRQLKELIRGRDDLSMAEKFDLIAKVEEGANPIELGLAAAADSGGITPEQMEAQAAAPKVVKGSLSESAMSYTTSPAAAAAVALMSSQTDAWGLIQSGSIDTRDTLFLEAMALGMEASHHIHDIAAGGIDETSLTNEDLRSIPVLKPPKRSFCPKCGSDIHSHTMLQWRKWRDHSGEVVQLQAQAAMETSLVQVAAHYISQVQSAEAQRDDLVTQLSALDESAISEKITKELRPKLLAEVEDDIRKKVEEELRESIESEIRADMAARGGSSGRRSTSAGSKPKPKPAQKKAAPPMVRRGAAKKTYEGEPDGKVDWFLAEALDTVFDPHGTGKVLKPKTILARSAEGNVRVQDVVRIYSGEGEGGLSELAWTSPFTKYIIEAFDAC
;
A
#
# COMPACT_ATOMS: atom_id res chain seq x y z
N MET A 1 -18.04 -31.43 9.80
CA MET A 1 -18.50 -31.30 11.21
C MET A 1 -18.59 -29.81 11.50
N PRO A 2 -19.74 -29.37 12.05
CA PRO A 2 -20.14 -27.97 11.96
C PRO A 2 -19.63 -27.05 13.07
N VAL A 3 -19.17 -27.61 14.19
CA VAL A 3 -18.59 -26.87 15.32
C VAL A 3 -17.19 -27.40 15.60
N TYR A 4 -16.37 -26.61 16.29
CA TYR A 4 -14.94 -26.83 16.37
C TYR A 4 -14.47 -26.93 17.82
N CYS A 5 -13.43 -27.72 18.04
CA CYS A 5 -12.75 -27.76 19.33
C CYS A 5 -11.97 -26.45 19.56
N PRO A 6 -12.17 -25.74 20.68
CA PRO A 6 -11.46 -24.48 20.94
C PRO A 6 -9.93 -24.66 21.04
N SER A 7 -9.46 -25.84 21.46
CA SER A 7 -8.03 -26.11 21.61
C SER A 7 -7.30 -26.53 20.33
N CYS A 8 -7.95 -27.15 19.35
CA CYS A 8 -7.26 -27.71 18.18
C CYS A 8 -7.98 -27.50 16.85
N GLU A 9 -9.11 -26.80 16.86
CA GLU A 9 -9.94 -26.44 15.70
C GLU A 9 -10.39 -27.64 14.85
N SER A 10 -10.27 -28.86 15.37
CA SER A 10 -10.84 -30.04 14.71
C SER A 10 -12.37 -29.97 14.80
N GLY A 11 -13.03 -30.44 13.75
CA GLY A 11 -14.48 -30.55 13.74
C GLY A 11 -14.94 -31.55 14.80
N VAL A 12 -15.89 -31.13 15.64
CA VAL A 12 -16.51 -31.92 16.69
C VAL A 12 -18.02 -31.86 16.57
N GLU A 13 -18.73 -32.78 17.22
CA GLU A 13 -20.19 -32.69 17.35
C GLU A 13 -20.56 -31.71 18.46
N ALA A 14 -21.66 -30.97 18.29
CA ALA A 14 -22.12 -29.98 19.28
C ALA A 14 -22.52 -30.58 20.64
N VAL A 15 -22.69 -31.90 20.70
CA VAL A 15 -23.04 -32.67 21.90
C VAL A 15 -21.85 -33.52 22.40
N ALA A 16 -20.69 -33.45 21.72
CA ALA A 16 -19.52 -34.19 22.13
C ALA A 16 -19.01 -33.70 23.50
N LYS A 17 -18.69 -34.65 24.38
CA LYS A 17 -18.13 -34.37 25.71
C LYS A 17 -16.61 -34.20 25.67
N PHE A 18 -15.96 -34.79 24.68
CA PHE A 18 -14.51 -34.74 24.50
C PHE A 18 -14.17 -34.60 23.02
N CYS A 19 -13.12 -33.84 22.73
CA CYS A 19 -12.55 -33.77 21.40
C CYS A 19 -11.80 -35.08 21.10
N LEU A 20 -12.26 -35.83 20.10
CA LEU A 20 -11.65 -37.10 19.68
C LEU A 20 -10.21 -36.94 19.15
N GLN A 21 -9.84 -35.72 18.73
CA GLN A 21 -8.54 -35.46 18.11
C GLN A 21 -7.46 -35.04 19.11
N CYS A 22 -7.79 -34.21 20.10
CA CYS A 22 -6.81 -33.69 21.08
C CYS A 22 -7.11 -34.07 22.53
N GLY A 23 -8.21 -34.78 22.81
CA GLY A 23 -8.60 -35.18 24.17
C GLY A 23 -9.09 -34.04 25.06
N HIS A 24 -9.35 -32.86 24.50
CA HIS A 24 -9.85 -31.71 25.24
C HIS A 24 -11.28 -31.94 25.75
N ASP A 25 -11.55 -31.51 26.99
CA ASP A 25 -12.81 -31.68 27.70
C ASP A 25 -13.81 -30.58 27.33
N LEU A 26 -14.77 -30.94 26.47
CA LEU A 26 -15.79 -30.03 25.95
C LEU A 26 -16.95 -29.80 26.95
N GLU A 27 -16.93 -30.47 28.11
CA GLU A 27 -17.86 -30.16 29.20
C GLU A 27 -17.41 -28.94 30.01
N LYS A 28 -16.14 -28.53 29.91
CA LYS A 28 -15.63 -27.30 30.55
C LYS A 28 -15.65 -26.12 29.59
N ASP A 29 -14.96 -26.27 28.46
CA ASP A 29 -14.91 -25.27 27.39
C ASP A 29 -15.68 -25.82 26.19
N GLY A 30 -16.89 -25.29 25.96
CA GLY A 30 -17.81 -25.82 24.96
C GLY A 30 -17.26 -25.77 23.53
N PRO A 31 -17.84 -26.54 22.60
CA PRO A 31 -17.55 -26.40 21.18
C PRO A 31 -17.80 -24.96 20.71
N ILE A 32 -16.96 -24.46 19.81
CA ILE A 32 -17.11 -23.13 19.23
C ILE A 32 -17.67 -23.21 17.80
N THR A 33 -18.41 -22.19 17.39
CA THR A 33 -18.85 -22.01 16.00
C THR A 33 -17.66 -21.64 15.10
N SER A 34 -17.86 -21.65 13.78
CA SER A 34 -16.91 -21.13 12.76
C SER A 34 -16.38 -19.72 13.06
N THR A 35 -17.19 -18.92 13.76
CA THR A 35 -16.87 -17.54 14.15
C THR A 35 -16.22 -17.42 15.53
N GLY A 36 -15.92 -18.54 16.19
CA GLY A 36 -15.26 -18.57 17.51
C GLY A 36 -16.19 -18.40 18.71
N HIS A 37 -17.50 -18.26 18.51
CA HIS A 37 -18.47 -18.13 19.61
C HIS A 37 -18.79 -19.49 20.25
N ASP A 38 -18.84 -19.54 21.58
CA ASP A 38 -19.21 -20.75 22.34
C ASP A 38 -20.69 -21.11 22.10
N VAL A 39 -20.90 -22.34 21.62
CA VAL A 39 -22.21 -22.90 21.31
C VAL A 39 -23.11 -22.99 22.54
N ARG A 40 -22.56 -23.22 23.74
CA ARG A 40 -23.35 -23.27 24.98
C ARG A 40 -23.88 -21.90 25.37
N GLN A 41 -23.03 -20.87 25.29
CA GLN A 41 -23.42 -19.49 25.56
C GLN A 41 -24.50 -19.02 24.59
N LEU A 42 -24.39 -19.36 23.30
CA LEU A 42 -25.41 -19.07 22.30
C LEU A 42 -26.74 -19.75 22.61
N LYS A 43 -26.74 -21.02 23.05
CA LYS A 43 -27.96 -21.72 23.47
C LYS A 43 -28.63 -21.07 24.68
N GLU A 44 -27.85 -20.62 25.65
CA GLU A 44 -28.39 -19.90 26.81
C GLU A 44 -29.01 -18.56 26.42
N LEU A 45 -28.34 -17.82 25.52
CA LEU A 45 -28.85 -16.57 24.97
C LEU A 45 -30.17 -16.77 24.21
N ILE A 46 -30.28 -17.80 23.36
CA ILE A 46 -31.52 -18.11 22.63
C ILE A 46 -32.64 -18.49 23.61
N ARG A 47 -32.34 -19.27 24.66
CA ARG A 47 -33.34 -19.66 25.67
C ARG A 47 -33.88 -18.45 26.43
N GLY A 48 -33.02 -17.49 26.77
CA GLY A 48 -33.35 -16.28 27.53
C GLY A 48 -34.06 -15.17 26.74
N ARG A 49 -34.23 -15.32 25.42
CA ARG A 49 -34.92 -14.35 24.57
C ARG A 49 -36.43 -14.46 24.69
N ASP A 50 -37.11 -13.48 25.27
CA ASP A 50 -38.57 -13.49 25.43
C ASP A 50 -39.33 -13.08 24.15
N ASP A 51 -38.62 -12.59 23.14
CA ASP A 51 -39.14 -12.13 21.86
C ASP A 51 -39.37 -13.25 20.83
N LEU A 52 -38.92 -14.47 21.13
CA LEU A 52 -39.01 -15.63 20.24
C LEU A 52 -40.00 -16.67 20.78
N SER A 53 -40.78 -17.27 19.89
CA SER A 53 -41.60 -18.43 20.23
C SER A 53 -40.75 -19.65 20.58
N MET A 54 -41.30 -20.60 21.33
CA MET A 54 -40.57 -21.83 21.68
C MET A 54 -40.12 -22.60 20.42
N ALA A 55 -40.90 -22.57 19.34
CA ALA A 55 -40.53 -23.19 18.07
C ALA A 55 -39.30 -22.52 17.45
N GLU A 56 -39.29 -21.19 17.35
CA GLU A 56 -38.16 -20.43 16.81
C GLU A 56 -36.90 -20.59 17.65
N LYS A 57 -37.04 -20.72 18.98
CA LYS A 57 -35.91 -21.03 19.87
C LYS A 57 -35.30 -22.39 19.56
N PHE A 58 -36.12 -23.44 19.36
CA PHE A 58 -35.61 -24.77 19.01
C PHE A 58 -34.94 -24.77 17.63
N ASP A 59 -35.52 -24.08 16.66
CA ASP A 59 -34.96 -23.99 15.31
C ASP A 59 -33.61 -23.24 15.30
N LEU A 60 -33.47 -22.16 16.05
CA LEU A 60 -32.22 -21.43 16.18
C LEU A 60 -31.14 -22.24 16.91
N ILE A 61 -31.51 -22.99 17.95
CA ILE A 61 -30.60 -23.89 18.66
C ILE A 61 -30.09 -24.99 17.71
N ALA A 62 -30.99 -25.59 16.92
CA ALA A 62 -30.62 -26.60 15.94
C ALA A 62 -29.64 -26.03 14.90
N LYS A 63 -29.93 -24.84 14.34
CA LYS A 63 -29.03 -24.18 13.38
C LYS A 63 -27.65 -23.88 13.98
N VAL A 64 -27.57 -23.47 15.24
CA VAL A 64 -26.28 -23.23 15.93
C VAL A 64 -25.53 -24.55 16.19
N GLU A 65 -26.23 -25.64 16.52
CA GLU A 65 -25.63 -26.97 16.65
C GLU A 65 -25.13 -27.54 15.30
N GLU A 66 -25.81 -27.17 14.22
CA GLU A 66 -25.43 -27.42 12.84
C GLU A 66 -24.39 -26.42 12.30
N GLY A 67 -23.87 -25.52 13.15
CA GLY A 67 -22.72 -24.65 12.84
C GLY A 67 -23.04 -23.46 11.94
N ALA A 68 -24.31 -23.07 11.86
CA ALA A 68 -24.68 -21.82 11.21
C ALA A 68 -24.00 -20.62 11.90
N ASN A 69 -23.64 -19.62 11.10
CA ASN A 69 -22.95 -18.43 11.59
C ASN A 69 -23.89 -17.64 12.53
N PRO A 70 -23.53 -17.43 13.81
CA PRO A 70 -24.39 -16.73 14.76
C PRO A 70 -24.60 -15.25 14.41
N ILE A 71 -23.71 -14.67 13.60
CA ILE A 71 -23.85 -13.31 13.08
C ILE A 71 -24.97 -13.22 12.03
N GLU A 72 -25.03 -14.18 11.10
CA GLU A 72 -26.11 -14.26 10.10
C GLU A 72 -27.47 -14.58 10.73
N LEU A 73 -27.46 -15.33 11.84
CA LEU A 73 -28.66 -15.61 12.63
C LEU A 73 -29.11 -14.44 13.51
N GLY A 74 -28.38 -13.31 13.51
CA GLY A 74 -28.68 -12.16 14.35
C GLY A 74 -28.57 -12.44 15.85
N LEU A 75 -27.81 -13.47 16.24
CA LEU A 75 -27.55 -13.85 17.63
C LEU A 75 -26.28 -13.20 18.18
N ALA A 76 -25.34 -12.88 17.31
CA ALA A 76 -24.12 -12.15 17.62
C ALA A 76 -24.00 -10.94 16.69
N ALA A 77 -23.49 -9.82 17.20
CA ALA A 77 -23.10 -8.71 16.35
C ALA A 77 -21.69 -8.96 15.81
N ALA A 78 -21.46 -8.69 14.53
CA ALA A 78 -20.10 -8.44 14.06
C ALA A 78 -19.55 -7.24 14.84
N ALA A 79 -18.31 -7.30 15.30
CA ALA A 79 -17.67 -6.15 15.93
C ALA A 79 -17.72 -4.96 14.95
N ASP A 80 -18.52 -3.95 15.32
CA ASP A 80 -18.90 -2.72 14.60
C ASP A 80 -18.49 -2.60 13.13
N SER A 81 -19.44 -2.89 12.24
CA SER A 81 -19.68 -2.05 11.06
C SER A 81 -21.19 -1.86 10.91
N GLY A 82 -21.61 -0.59 10.88
CA GLY A 82 -23.01 -0.17 10.96
C GLY A 82 -23.92 -0.89 9.96
N GLY A 83 -25.14 -1.18 10.42
CA GLY A 83 -26.09 -2.09 9.80
C GLY A 83 -26.38 -1.86 8.32
N ILE A 84 -26.34 -2.96 7.58
CA ILE A 84 -26.93 -3.10 6.25
C ILE A 84 -27.95 -4.23 6.39
N THR A 85 -29.20 -3.97 6.01
CA THR A 85 -30.29 -4.95 6.08
C THR A 85 -30.26 -5.89 4.87
N PRO A 86 -30.78 -7.13 4.96
CA PRO A 86 -30.78 -8.10 3.85
C PRO A 86 -31.43 -7.58 2.56
N GLU A 87 -32.42 -6.68 2.67
CA GLU A 87 -33.08 -6.04 1.53
C GLU A 87 -32.16 -5.05 0.78
N GLN A 88 -31.16 -4.48 1.45
CA GLN A 88 -30.15 -3.62 0.82
C GLN A 88 -29.05 -4.42 0.11
N MET A 89 -28.82 -5.69 0.48
CA MET A 89 -27.93 -6.60 -0.24
C MET A 89 -28.51 -7.04 -1.59
N GLU A 90 -29.83 -7.23 -1.66
CA GLU A 90 -30.49 -7.69 -2.89
C GLU A 90 -30.61 -6.58 -3.95
N ALA A 91 -30.73 -5.32 -3.52
CA ALA A 91 -30.65 -4.15 -4.41
C ALA A 91 -29.23 -3.88 -4.96
N GLN A 92 -28.18 -4.28 -4.22
CA GLN A 92 -26.79 -4.18 -4.67
C GLN A 92 -26.36 -5.33 -5.61
N ALA A 93 -27.13 -6.42 -5.66
CA ALA A 93 -26.88 -7.57 -6.55
C ALA A 93 -27.43 -7.36 -7.99
N ALA A 94 -28.20 -6.30 -8.23
CA ALA A 94 -28.60 -5.91 -9.58
C ALA A 94 -27.49 -5.04 -10.20
N ALA A 95 -26.69 -5.65 -11.08
CA ALA A 95 -25.64 -4.95 -11.83
C ALA A 95 -26.19 -3.65 -12.48
N PRO A 96 -25.61 -2.47 -12.18
CA PRO A 96 -26.03 -1.25 -12.82
C PRO A 96 -25.62 -1.30 -14.30
N LYS A 97 -26.60 -1.19 -15.21
CA LYS A 97 -26.32 -0.91 -16.61
C LYS A 97 -25.81 0.53 -16.72
N VAL A 98 -24.50 0.67 -16.89
CA VAL A 98 -23.85 1.98 -17.04
C VAL A 98 -24.26 2.60 -18.38
N VAL A 99 -25.00 3.71 -18.31
CA VAL A 99 -25.19 4.63 -19.42
C VAL A 99 -23.97 5.54 -19.45
N LYS A 100 -23.20 5.53 -20.55
CA LYS A 100 -22.11 6.47 -20.80
C LYS A 100 -22.62 7.91 -20.63
N GLY A 101 -22.14 8.62 -19.61
CA GLY A 101 -22.32 10.07 -19.49
C GLY A 101 -22.67 10.63 -18.10
N SER A 102 -22.83 9.81 -17.06
CA SER A 102 -23.01 10.32 -15.69
C SER A 102 -22.31 9.42 -14.70
N LEU A 103 -21.17 9.86 -14.18
CA LEU A 103 -20.56 9.30 -12.98
C LEU A 103 -21.54 9.49 -11.83
N SER A 104 -22.16 8.40 -11.38
CA SER A 104 -23.14 8.44 -10.31
C SER A 104 -22.48 8.71 -8.96
N GLU A 105 -23.21 9.35 -8.07
CA GLU A 105 -22.99 9.49 -6.61
C GLU A 105 -22.45 8.20 -5.94
N SER A 106 -22.74 7.03 -6.53
CA SER A 106 -22.18 5.72 -6.16
C SER A 106 -20.65 5.61 -6.27
N ALA A 107 -19.98 6.33 -7.17
CA ALA A 107 -18.52 6.39 -7.26
C ALA A 107 -17.90 7.18 -6.10
N MET A 108 -18.62 8.17 -5.56
CA MET A 108 -18.21 8.93 -4.37
C MET A 108 -18.48 8.18 -3.06
N SER A 109 -19.49 7.29 -3.01
CA SER A 109 -19.74 6.42 -1.86
C SER A 109 -18.88 5.15 -1.83
N TYR A 110 -18.15 4.84 -2.91
CA TYR A 110 -17.23 3.69 -3.01
C TYR A 110 -15.92 3.93 -2.24
N THR A 111 -15.99 4.70 -1.17
CA THR A 111 -14.85 5.08 -0.33
C THR A 111 -14.18 3.82 0.18
N THR A 112 -12.87 3.73 -0.10
CA THR A 112 -11.90 2.79 0.48
C THR A 112 -12.33 2.28 1.84
N SER A 113 -12.49 0.96 1.98
CA SER A 113 -12.64 0.33 3.29
C SER A 113 -11.65 0.95 4.29
N PRO A 114 -12.05 1.28 5.53
CA PRO A 114 -11.12 1.82 6.53
C PRO A 114 -9.86 0.96 6.70
N ALA A 115 -9.99 -0.37 6.51
CA ALA A 115 -8.87 -1.29 6.51
C ALA A 115 -7.94 -1.09 5.30
N ALA A 116 -8.50 -0.91 4.10
CA ALA A 116 -7.74 -0.62 2.90
C ALA A 116 -7.04 0.75 3.01
N ALA A 117 -7.73 1.78 3.53
CA ALA A 117 -7.16 3.10 3.75
C ALA A 117 -6.02 3.06 4.78
N ALA A 118 -6.17 2.31 5.87
CA ALA A 118 -5.11 2.12 6.87
C ALA A 118 -3.91 1.36 6.29
N ALA A 119 -4.13 0.33 5.48
CA ALA A 119 -3.07 -0.41 4.80
C ALA A 119 -2.32 0.47 3.79
N VAL A 120 -3.05 1.26 3.00
CA VAL A 120 -2.46 2.26 2.08
C VAL A 120 -1.63 3.26 2.86
N ALA A 121 -2.18 3.86 3.92
CA ALA A 121 -1.47 4.83 4.76
C ALA A 121 -0.18 4.24 5.37
N LEU A 122 -0.22 2.99 5.85
CA LEU A 122 0.94 2.30 6.40
C LEU A 122 2.04 2.14 5.34
N MET A 123 1.69 1.72 4.13
CA MET A 123 2.66 1.52 3.04
C MET A 123 3.15 2.83 2.47
N SER A 124 2.26 3.79 2.22
CA SER A 124 2.63 5.10 1.68
C SER A 124 3.49 5.88 2.67
N SER A 125 3.25 5.77 3.98
CA SER A 125 4.06 6.45 5.02
C SER A 125 5.56 6.14 4.96
N GLN A 126 5.95 5.04 4.30
CA GLN A 126 7.34 4.66 4.09
C GLN A 126 7.94 5.27 2.82
N THR A 127 7.17 6.07 2.07
CA THR A 127 7.54 6.62 0.77
C THR A 127 7.44 8.15 0.77
N ASP A 128 8.20 8.77 -0.14
CA ASP A 128 8.18 10.23 -0.31
C ASP A 128 6.79 10.76 -0.77
N ALA A 129 5.96 9.89 -1.35
CA ALA A 129 4.59 10.22 -1.78
C ALA A 129 3.70 10.62 -0.59
N TRP A 130 3.95 10.09 0.61
CA TRP A 130 3.17 10.48 1.79
C TRP A 130 3.42 11.92 2.24
N GLY A 131 4.64 12.42 2.05
CA GLY A 131 4.95 13.82 2.29
C GLY A 131 4.13 14.75 1.38
N LEU A 132 3.90 14.33 0.12
CA LEU A 132 3.09 15.06 -0.85
C LEU A 132 1.59 15.00 -0.57
N ILE A 133 1.10 13.88 -0.02
CA ILE A 133 -0.29 13.76 0.46
C ILE A 133 -0.48 14.66 1.70
N GLN A 134 0.47 14.64 2.64
CA GLN A 134 0.39 15.43 3.87
C GLN A 134 0.52 16.94 3.60
N SER A 135 1.32 17.34 2.60
CA SER A 135 1.41 18.73 2.17
C SER A 135 0.19 19.22 1.38
N GLY A 136 -0.75 18.32 1.06
CA GLY A 136 -1.92 18.62 0.22
C GLY A 136 -1.58 18.81 -1.26
N SER A 137 -0.37 18.43 -1.69
CA SER A 137 0.05 18.50 -3.09
C SER A 137 -0.54 17.36 -3.93
N ILE A 138 -0.87 16.23 -3.31
CA ILE A 138 -1.64 15.14 -3.90
C ILE A 138 -2.96 15.03 -3.14
N ASP A 139 -4.07 15.26 -3.84
CA ASP A 139 -5.40 15.02 -3.29
C ASP A 139 -5.89 13.63 -3.69
N THR A 140 -5.98 12.73 -2.70
CA THR A 140 -6.53 11.38 -2.88
C THR A 140 -8.05 11.37 -3.01
N ARG A 141 -8.70 12.52 -2.85
CA ARG A 141 -10.13 12.72 -3.11
C ARG A 141 -10.39 13.42 -4.44
N ASP A 142 -9.36 13.64 -5.25
CA ASP A 142 -9.56 14.17 -6.59
C ASP A 142 -10.48 13.23 -7.39
N THR A 143 -11.42 13.83 -8.11
CA THR A 143 -12.35 13.16 -9.03
C THR A 143 -11.62 12.20 -9.97
N LEU A 144 -10.48 12.61 -10.52
CA LEU A 144 -9.65 11.76 -11.36
C LEU A 144 -9.19 10.49 -10.65
N PHE A 145 -8.71 10.64 -9.42
CA PHE A 145 -8.18 9.53 -8.63
C PHE A 145 -9.31 8.54 -8.29
N LEU A 146 -10.49 9.06 -7.93
CA LEU A 146 -11.67 8.24 -7.65
C LEU A 146 -12.16 7.51 -8.91
N GLU A 147 -12.19 8.17 -10.06
CA GLU A 147 -12.55 7.56 -11.35
C GLU A 147 -11.58 6.45 -11.73
N ALA A 148 -10.27 6.70 -11.62
CA ALA A 148 -9.25 5.69 -11.90
C ALA A 148 -9.40 4.47 -10.98
N MET A 149 -9.60 4.69 -9.68
CA MET A 149 -9.83 3.63 -8.71
C MET A 149 -11.12 2.84 -8.98
N ALA A 150 -12.19 3.51 -9.41
CA ALA A 150 -13.44 2.84 -9.79
C ALA A 150 -13.25 1.91 -11.00
N LEU A 151 -12.56 2.39 -12.04
CA LEU A 151 -12.22 1.57 -13.22
C LEU A 151 -11.32 0.38 -12.84
N GLY A 152 -10.37 0.57 -11.92
CA GLY A 152 -9.58 -0.54 -11.38
C GLY A 152 -10.44 -1.59 -10.67
N MET A 153 -11.42 -1.16 -9.87
CA MET A 153 -12.35 -2.08 -9.20
C MET A 153 -13.24 -2.83 -10.19
N GLU A 154 -13.70 -2.18 -11.25
CA GLU A 154 -14.44 -2.85 -12.34
C GLU A 154 -13.58 -3.93 -13.00
N ALA A 155 -12.30 -3.64 -13.31
CA ALA A 155 -11.36 -4.63 -13.84
C ALA A 155 -11.17 -5.83 -12.91
N SER A 156 -11.09 -5.59 -11.59
CA SER A 156 -11.05 -6.66 -10.58
C SER A 156 -12.31 -7.53 -10.58
N HIS A 157 -13.49 -6.92 -10.67
CA HIS A 157 -14.75 -7.65 -10.76
C HIS A 157 -14.84 -8.50 -12.03
N HIS A 158 -14.36 -7.99 -13.17
CA HIS A 158 -14.29 -8.79 -14.39
C HIS A 158 -13.45 -10.07 -14.22
N ILE A 159 -12.30 -10.00 -13.54
CA ILE A 159 -11.50 -11.20 -13.21
C ILE A 159 -12.26 -12.13 -12.26
N HIS A 160 -12.99 -11.57 -11.28
CA HIS A 160 -13.82 -12.35 -10.37
C HIS A 160 -14.89 -13.15 -11.11
N ASP A 161 -15.63 -12.49 -12.00
CA ASP A 161 -16.76 -13.07 -12.72
C ASP A 161 -16.29 -14.19 -13.65
N ILE A 162 -15.17 -13.99 -14.34
CA ILE A 162 -14.52 -15.02 -15.15
C ILE A 162 -14.12 -16.22 -14.29
N ALA A 163 -13.50 -15.98 -13.13
CA ALA A 163 -13.13 -17.05 -12.18
C ALA A 163 -14.36 -17.79 -11.63
N ALA A 164 -15.48 -17.10 -11.42
CA ALA A 164 -16.77 -17.68 -11.03
C ALA A 164 -17.46 -18.46 -12.18
N GLY A 165 -16.90 -18.41 -13.39
CA GLY A 165 -17.41 -19.09 -14.58
C GLY A 165 -18.53 -18.34 -15.29
N GLY A 166 -18.67 -17.04 -15.03
CA GLY A 166 -19.42 -16.10 -15.87
C GLY A 166 -18.52 -15.66 -17.02
N ILE A 167 -18.69 -16.24 -18.20
CA ILE A 167 -17.98 -15.81 -19.40
C ILE A 167 -19.02 -15.13 -20.29
N ASP A 168 -19.34 -13.88 -19.98
CA ASP A 168 -20.29 -13.10 -20.79
C ASP A 168 -19.58 -12.30 -21.91
N GLU A 169 -18.25 -12.13 -21.86
CA GLU A 169 -17.53 -11.33 -22.85
C GLU A 169 -16.44 -12.10 -23.60
N THR A 170 -16.63 -12.17 -24.93
CA THR A 170 -15.87 -12.99 -25.89
C THR A 170 -14.60 -12.31 -26.44
N SER A 171 -14.03 -11.34 -25.74
CA SER A 171 -12.86 -10.56 -26.22
C SER A 171 -11.51 -11.08 -25.72
N LEU A 172 -11.48 -11.88 -24.65
CA LEU A 172 -10.26 -12.50 -24.13
C LEU A 172 -9.92 -13.76 -24.94
N THR A 173 -8.64 -13.98 -25.21
CA THR A 173 -8.22 -15.17 -25.95
C THR A 173 -8.38 -16.43 -25.10
N ASN A 174 -8.43 -17.61 -25.75
CA ASN A 174 -8.52 -18.88 -25.02
C ASN A 174 -7.31 -19.13 -24.10
N GLU A 175 -6.17 -18.50 -24.38
CA GLU A 175 -4.97 -18.58 -23.54
C GLU A 175 -5.10 -17.68 -22.31
N ASP A 176 -5.66 -16.48 -22.45
CA ASP A 176 -5.90 -15.57 -21.33
C ASP A 176 -6.91 -16.15 -20.33
N LEU A 177 -7.96 -16.84 -20.84
CA LEU A 177 -8.95 -17.50 -19.98
C LEU A 177 -8.37 -18.73 -19.24
N ARG A 178 -7.26 -19.31 -19.71
CA ARG A 178 -6.60 -20.44 -19.02
C ARG A 178 -5.72 -20.00 -17.86
N SER A 179 -5.26 -18.76 -17.87
CA SER A 179 -4.42 -18.22 -16.80
C SER A 179 -5.23 -17.84 -15.56
N ILE A 180 -6.55 -17.64 -15.72
CA ILE A 180 -7.48 -17.34 -14.63
C ILE A 180 -8.00 -18.66 -14.03
N PRO A 181 -7.72 -18.97 -12.75
CA PRO A 181 -8.24 -20.17 -12.13
C PRO A 181 -9.76 -20.16 -12.03
N VAL A 182 -10.40 -21.26 -12.46
CA VAL A 182 -11.85 -21.45 -12.31
C VAL A 182 -12.16 -21.93 -10.90
N LEU A 183 -12.89 -21.09 -10.17
CA LEU A 183 -13.29 -21.32 -8.78
C LEU A 183 -14.61 -22.11 -8.67
N LYS A 184 -15.32 -22.31 -9.78
CA LYS A 184 -16.59 -23.04 -9.81
C LYS A 184 -16.37 -24.56 -9.75
N PRO A 185 -16.99 -25.27 -8.77
CA PRO A 185 -16.94 -26.73 -8.74
C PRO A 185 -17.61 -27.34 -9.99
N PRO A 186 -16.99 -28.33 -10.66
CA PRO A 186 -17.61 -29.02 -11.78
C PRO A 186 -18.86 -29.79 -11.31
N LYS A 187 -19.97 -29.71 -12.05
CA LYS A 187 -21.24 -30.35 -11.66
C LYS A 187 -21.14 -31.88 -11.55
N ARG A 188 -20.26 -32.51 -12.33
CA ARG A 188 -19.91 -33.94 -12.25
C ARG A 188 -18.46 -34.10 -12.66
N SER A 189 -17.64 -34.71 -11.82
CA SER A 189 -16.26 -35.03 -12.17
C SER A 189 -15.85 -36.29 -11.44
N PHE A 190 -15.43 -37.30 -12.20
CA PHE A 190 -14.92 -38.56 -11.66
C PHE A 190 -13.40 -38.54 -11.71
N CYS A 191 -12.75 -39.05 -10.66
CA CYS A 191 -11.32 -39.29 -10.72
C CYS A 191 -11.04 -40.37 -11.78
N PRO A 192 -10.25 -40.09 -12.83
CA PRO A 192 -9.98 -41.07 -13.88
C PRO A 192 -9.16 -42.28 -13.40
N LYS A 193 -8.50 -42.20 -12.24
CA LYS A 193 -7.73 -43.31 -11.67
C LYS A 193 -8.55 -44.27 -10.81
N CYS A 194 -9.55 -43.80 -10.07
CA CYS A 194 -10.30 -44.62 -9.11
C CYS A 194 -11.82 -44.54 -9.26
N GLY A 195 -12.33 -43.75 -10.20
CA GLY A 195 -13.76 -43.60 -10.45
C GLY A 195 -14.54 -42.94 -9.31
N SER A 196 -13.88 -42.47 -8.25
CA SER A 196 -14.54 -41.77 -7.15
C SER A 196 -15.05 -40.41 -7.62
N ASP A 197 -16.22 -40.02 -7.11
CA ASP A 197 -16.75 -38.68 -7.31
C ASP A 197 -15.83 -37.68 -6.63
N ILE A 198 -15.36 -36.66 -7.35
CA ILE A 198 -14.54 -35.60 -6.78
C ILE A 198 -15.32 -34.82 -5.71
N HIS A 199 -16.66 -34.84 -5.73
CA HIS A 199 -17.50 -34.27 -4.66
C HIS A 199 -17.46 -35.08 -3.36
N SER A 200 -17.09 -36.36 -3.38
CA SER A 200 -16.88 -37.12 -2.14
C SER A 200 -15.60 -36.72 -1.41
N HIS A 201 -14.76 -35.88 -2.02
CA HIS A 201 -13.53 -35.32 -1.45
C HIS A 201 -13.61 -33.80 -1.27
N THR A 202 -14.68 -33.32 -0.64
CA THR A 202 -14.91 -31.90 -0.35
C THR A 202 -13.67 -31.19 0.22
N MET A 203 -12.94 -31.83 1.14
CA MET A 203 -11.72 -31.25 1.73
C MET A 203 -10.61 -30.97 0.69
N LEU A 204 -10.45 -31.81 -0.34
CA LEU A 204 -9.47 -31.55 -1.42
C LEU A 204 -9.93 -30.42 -2.32
N GLN A 205 -11.24 -30.29 -2.55
CA GLN A 205 -11.81 -29.15 -3.28
C GLN A 205 -11.58 -27.85 -2.52
N TRP A 206 -11.79 -27.83 -1.20
CA TRP A 206 -11.49 -26.66 -0.35
C TRP A 206 -10.02 -26.28 -0.37
N ARG A 207 -9.10 -27.26 -0.41
CA ARG A 207 -7.67 -26.96 -0.56
C ARG A 207 -7.37 -26.30 -1.89
N LYS A 208 -7.85 -26.91 -2.98
CA LYS A 208 -7.69 -26.37 -4.34
C LYS A 208 -8.30 -24.97 -4.46
N TRP A 209 -9.47 -24.75 -3.86
CA TRP A 209 -10.14 -23.46 -3.87
C TRP A 209 -9.36 -22.41 -3.10
N ARG A 210 -8.86 -22.73 -1.90
CA ARG A 210 -8.00 -21.84 -1.12
C ARG A 210 -6.71 -21.51 -1.88
N ASP A 211 -6.04 -22.50 -2.44
CA ASP A 211 -4.77 -22.31 -3.15
C ASP A 211 -4.96 -21.43 -4.39
N HIS A 212 -6.01 -21.66 -5.20
CA HIS A 212 -6.31 -20.84 -6.38
C HIS A 212 -7.00 -19.51 -6.07
N SER A 213 -7.69 -19.37 -4.93
CA SER A 213 -8.29 -18.09 -4.53
C SER A 213 -7.24 -17.02 -4.30
N GLY A 214 -6.05 -17.39 -3.80
CA GLY A 214 -4.92 -16.47 -3.66
C GLY A 214 -4.43 -15.96 -5.00
N GLU A 215 -4.34 -16.83 -6.00
CA GLU A 215 -3.95 -16.47 -7.38
C GLU A 215 -4.99 -15.55 -8.02
N VAL A 216 -6.28 -15.83 -7.85
CA VAL A 216 -7.36 -14.96 -8.37
C VAL A 216 -7.31 -13.58 -7.71
N VAL A 217 -7.16 -13.50 -6.38
CA VAL A 217 -7.06 -12.22 -5.66
C VAL A 217 -5.82 -11.43 -6.10
N GLN A 218 -4.71 -12.11 -6.36
CA GLN A 218 -3.51 -11.45 -6.87
C GLN A 218 -3.74 -10.88 -8.28
N LEU A 219 -4.37 -11.65 -9.18
CA LEU A 219 -4.72 -11.19 -10.53
C LEU A 219 -5.72 -10.03 -10.48
N GLN A 220 -6.72 -10.10 -9.60
CA GLN A 220 -7.67 -9.02 -9.35
C GLN A 220 -6.97 -7.73 -8.91
N ALA A 221 -6.06 -7.82 -7.93
CA ALA A 221 -5.31 -6.69 -7.43
C ALA A 221 -4.38 -6.11 -8.52
N GLN A 222 -3.72 -6.97 -9.29
CA GLN A 222 -2.87 -6.54 -10.40
C GLN A 222 -3.67 -5.82 -11.49
N ALA A 223 -4.76 -6.41 -11.98
CA ALA A 223 -5.62 -5.82 -12.99
C ALA A 223 -6.21 -4.48 -12.53
N ALA A 224 -6.62 -4.40 -11.25
CA ALA A 224 -7.10 -3.16 -10.67
C ALA A 224 -6.03 -2.07 -10.65
N MET A 225 -4.84 -2.38 -10.15
CA MET A 225 -3.74 -1.41 -10.08
C MET A 225 -3.30 -0.96 -11.47
N GLU A 226 -3.13 -1.87 -12.41
CA GLU A 226 -2.73 -1.53 -13.78
C GLU A 226 -3.75 -0.62 -14.46
N THR A 227 -5.04 -0.93 -14.35
CA THR A 227 -6.12 -0.12 -14.95
C THR A 227 -6.16 1.28 -14.33
N SER A 228 -6.09 1.39 -13.01
CA SER A 228 -6.05 2.68 -12.31
C SER A 228 -4.82 3.50 -12.73
N LEU A 229 -3.64 2.89 -12.79
CA LEU A 229 -2.40 3.58 -13.17
C LEU A 229 -2.41 4.03 -14.63
N VAL A 230 -2.96 3.21 -15.55
CA VAL A 230 -3.10 3.59 -16.96
C VAL A 230 -4.02 4.79 -17.11
N GLN A 231 -5.14 4.84 -16.39
CA GLN A 231 -6.07 5.98 -16.44
C GLN A 231 -5.42 7.27 -15.92
N VAL A 232 -4.71 7.19 -14.80
CA VAL A 232 -3.98 8.34 -14.23
C VAL A 232 -2.86 8.79 -15.17
N ALA A 233 -2.10 7.85 -15.74
CA ALA A 233 -1.03 8.16 -16.69
C ALA A 233 -1.58 8.81 -17.96
N ALA A 234 -2.68 8.31 -18.51
CA ALA A 234 -3.32 8.88 -19.70
C ALA A 234 -3.74 10.33 -19.48
N HIS A 235 -4.31 10.64 -18.30
CA HIS A 235 -4.67 12.00 -17.95
C HIS A 235 -3.44 12.92 -17.83
N TYR A 236 -2.38 12.51 -17.15
CA TYR A 236 -1.17 13.33 -17.05
C TYR A 236 -0.48 13.53 -18.41
N ILE A 237 -0.44 12.52 -19.27
CA ILE A 237 0.06 12.66 -20.64
C ILE A 237 -0.76 13.70 -21.41
N SER A 238 -2.09 13.65 -21.30
CA SER A 238 -2.96 14.64 -21.93
C SER A 238 -2.73 16.06 -21.40
N GLN A 239 -2.49 16.22 -20.10
CA GLN A 239 -2.19 17.53 -19.52
C GLN A 239 -0.82 18.05 -19.98
N VAL A 240 0.20 17.19 -20.03
CA VAL A 240 1.53 17.56 -20.52
C VAL A 240 1.46 18.02 -21.97
N GLN A 241 0.76 17.27 -22.83
CA GLN A 241 0.56 17.66 -24.23
C GLN A 241 -0.17 18.99 -24.37
N SER A 242 -1.21 19.23 -23.54
CA SER A 242 -1.90 20.52 -23.53
C SER A 242 -1.00 21.66 -23.08
N ALA A 243 -0.12 21.44 -22.09
CA ALA A 243 0.82 22.44 -21.61
C ALA A 243 1.92 22.72 -22.64
N GLU A 244 2.40 21.70 -23.34
CA GLU A 244 3.34 21.84 -24.46
C GLU A 244 2.72 22.65 -25.60
N ALA A 245 1.46 22.38 -25.96
CA ALA A 245 0.75 23.16 -26.97
C ALA A 245 0.61 24.64 -26.57
N GLN A 246 0.25 24.92 -25.30
CA GLN A 246 0.19 26.30 -24.80
C GLN A 246 1.57 26.99 -24.80
N ARG A 247 2.63 26.26 -24.44
CA ARG A 247 4.00 26.77 -24.52
C ARG A 247 4.35 27.12 -25.96
N ASP A 248 4.04 26.25 -26.91
CA ASP A 248 4.36 26.47 -28.32
C ASP A 248 3.55 27.64 -28.90
N ASP A 249 2.28 27.79 -28.51
CA ASP A 249 1.47 28.97 -28.83
C ASP A 249 2.05 30.25 -28.22
N LEU A 250 2.51 30.22 -26.96
CA LEU A 250 3.17 31.37 -26.34
C LEU A 250 4.51 31.69 -27.01
N VAL A 251 5.29 30.68 -27.41
CA VAL A 251 6.55 30.86 -28.15
C VAL A 251 6.29 31.48 -29.52
N THR A 252 5.25 31.03 -30.24
CA THR A 252 4.88 31.63 -31.53
C THR A 252 4.41 33.07 -31.36
N GLN A 253 3.59 33.37 -30.34
CA GLN A 253 3.21 34.74 -29.99
C GLN A 253 4.44 35.59 -29.63
N LEU A 254 5.40 35.06 -28.87
CA LEU A 254 6.63 35.75 -28.52
C LEU A 254 7.48 36.05 -29.76
N SER A 255 7.58 35.10 -30.68
CA SER A 255 8.32 35.28 -31.94
C SER A 255 7.63 36.24 -32.91
N ALA A 256 6.30 36.36 -32.82
CA ALA A 256 5.50 37.30 -33.61
C ALA A 256 5.51 38.73 -33.03
N LEU A 257 5.94 38.90 -31.77
CA LEU A 257 6.17 40.22 -31.18
C LEU A 257 7.45 40.81 -31.76
N ASP A 258 7.30 41.77 -32.67
CA ASP A 258 8.41 42.54 -33.21
C ASP A 258 8.90 43.57 -32.18
N GLU A 259 10.00 43.25 -31.49
CA GLU A 259 10.67 44.15 -30.53
C GLU A 259 10.99 45.52 -31.14
N SER A 260 11.27 45.58 -32.44
CA SER A 260 11.58 46.84 -33.12
C SER A 260 10.32 47.70 -33.29
N ALA A 261 9.19 47.11 -33.66
CA ALA A 261 7.91 47.82 -33.75
C ALA A 261 7.39 48.27 -32.38
N ILE A 262 7.61 47.47 -31.33
CA ILE A 262 7.24 47.81 -29.95
C ILE A 262 8.12 48.95 -29.40
N SER A 263 9.44 48.86 -29.60
CA SER A 263 10.36 49.93 -29.19
C SER A 263 10.13 51.22 -29.97
N GLU A 264 9.77 51.15 -31.26
CA GLU A 264 9.32 52.30 -32.04
C GLU A 264 8.04 52.93 -31.48
N LYS A 265 7.02 52.14 -31.14
CA LYS A 265 5.79 52.67 -30.50
C LYS A 265 6.08 53.32 -29.16
N ILE A 266 6.93 52.70 -28.33
CA ILE A 266 7.36 53.25 -27.05
C ILE A 266 8.08 54.59 -27.25
N THR A 267 8.98 54.67 -28.22
CA THR A 267 9.78 55.89 -28.47
C THR A 267 9.00 56.99 -29.18
N LYS A 268 8.14 56.67 -30.15
CA LYS A 268 7.37 57.65 -30.94
C LYS A 268 6.08 58.12 -30.29
N GLU A 269 5.39 57.26 -29.53
CA GLU A 269 4.07 57.59 -28.99
C GLU A 269 4.06 57.78 -27.47
N LEU A 270 4.69 56.87 -26.72
CA LEU A 270 4.61 56.89 -25.26
C LEU A 270 5.63 57.86 -24.64
N ARG A 271 6.87 57.87 -25.12
CA ARG A 271 7.93 58.76 -24.62
C ARG A 271 7.58 60.25 -24.71
N PRO A 272 7.03 60.79 -25.81
CA PRO A 272 6.66 62.20 -25.86
C PRO A 272 5.45 62.51 -24.99
N LYS A 273 4.48 61.59 -24.85
CA LYS A 273 3.35 61.78 -23.93
C LYS A 273 3.80 61.82 -22.47
N LEU A 274 4.69 60.90 -22.06
CA LEU A 274 5.28 60.90 -20.73
C LEU A 274 6.11 62.16 -20.47
N LEU A 275 6.89 62.61 -21.46
CA LEU A 275 7.68 63.84 -21.32
C LEU A 275 6.80 65.08 -21.19
N ALA A 276 5.69 65.17 -21.95
CA ALA A 276 4.74 66.28 -21.85
C ALA A 276 4.02 66.29 -20.49
N GLU A 277 3.60 65.13 -20.00
CA GLU A 277 2.96 65.01 -18.68
C GLU A 277 3.92 65.33 -17.53
N VAL A 278 5.17 64.87 -17.62
CA VAL A 278 6.24 65.22 -16.67
C VAL A 278 6.60 66.71 -16.76
N GLU A 279 6.62 67.30 -17.95
CA GLU A 279 6.89 68.74 -18.11
C GLU A 279 5.77 69.58 -17.50
N ASP A 280 4.50 69.20 -17.70
CA ASP A 280 3.35 69.85 -17.07
C ASP A 280 3.37 69.71 -15.54
N ASP A 281 3.74 68.54 -15.02
CA ASP A 281 3.88 68.33 -13.58
C ASP A 281 5.06 69.09 -12.99
N ILE A 282 6.19 69.19 -13.71
CA ILE A 282 7.32 70.03 -13.30
C ILE A 282 6.93 71.50 -13.34
N ARG A 283 6.21 71.97 -14.36
CA ARG A 283 5.74 73.37 -14.43
C ARG A 283 4.82 73.69 -13.26
N LYS A 284 3.84 72.82 -12.94
CA LYS A 284 2.98 73.01 -11.77
C LYS A 284 3.77 73.04 -10.46
N LYS A 285 4.72 72.11 -10.29
CA LYS A 285 5.58 72.09 -9.09
C LYS A 285 6.49 73.30 -9.00
N VAL A 286 7.06 73.77 -10.11
CA VAL A 286 7.90 74.98 -10.15
C VAL A 286 7.05 76.24 -9.92
N GLU A 287 5.84 76.30 -10.43
CA GLU A 287 4.90 77.40 -10.14
C GLU A 287 4.45 77.39 -8.67
N GLU A 288 4.19 76.22 -8.08
CA GLU A 288 3.91 76.08 -6.65
C GLU A 288 5.14 76.44 -5.80
N GLU A 289 6.33 75.92 -6.11
CA GLU A 289 7.58 76.25 -5.40
C GLU A 289 7.94 77.74 -5.55
N LEU A 290 7.73 78.34 -6.72
CA LEU A 290 7.96 79.78 -6.93
C LEU A 290 6.92 80.60 -6.17
N ARG A 291 5.67 80.16 -6.13
CA ARG A 291 4.62 80.81 -5.34
C ARG A 291 4.90 80.70 -3.85
N GLU A 292 5.31 79.54 -3.36
CA GLU A 292 5.74 79.33 -1.98
C GLU A 292 7.02 80.10 -1.66
N SER A 293 7.96 80.23 -2.60
CA SER A 293 9.17 81.05 -2.47
C SER A 293 8.83 82.53 -2.38
N ILE A 294 7.92 83.03 -3.22
CA ILE A 294 7.45 84.42 -3.18
C ILE A 294 6.65 84.67 -1.89
N GLU A 295 5.76 83.74 -1.51
CA GLU A 295 5.01 83.84 -0.26
C GLU A 295 5.92 83.73 0.97
N SER A 296 7.00 82.94 0.90
CA SER A 296 8.00 82.82 1.97
C SER A 296 8.99 83.98 1.97
N GLU A 297 9.31 84.63 0.84
CA GLU A 297 10.04 85.90 0.80
C GLU A 297 9.19 87.03 1.37
N ILE A 298 7.89 87.10 1.03
CA ILE A 298 6.95 88.06 1.63
C ILE A 298 6.76 87.78 3.13
N ARG A 299 6.72 86.50 3.53
CA ARG A 299 6.63 86.08 4.93
C ARG A 299 7.96 86.25 5.67
N ALA A 300 9.10 86.17 5.01
CA ALA A 300 10.44 86.41 5.56
C ALA A 300 10.73 87.92 5.68
N ASP A 301 10.21 88.75 4.76
CA ASP A 301 10.21 90.20 4.91
C ASP A 301 9.31 90.63 6.09
N MET A 302 8.20 89.91 6.31
CA MET A 302 7.35 90.05 7.50
C MET A 302 7.96 89.41 8.78
N ALA A 303 8.86 88.43 8.66
CA ALA A 303 9.52 87.72 9.78
C ALA A 303 10.95 88.22 10.07
N ALA A 304 11.47 89.18 9.30
CA ALA A 304 12.66 89.98 9.64
C ALA A 304 12.45 90.88 10.87
N ARG A 305 11.28 90.77 11.53
CA ARG A 305 11.03 91.13 12.92
C ARG A 305 10.94 89.88 13.80
N GLY A 306 12.09 89.40 14.26
CA GLY A 306 12.17 88.65 15.52
C GLY A 306 12.68 87.21 15.46
N GLY A 307 13.99 87.05 15.64
CA GLY A 307 14.53 86.47 16.88
C GLY A 307 14.46 84.96 17.15
N SER A 308 15.47 84.24 16.66
CA SER A 308 16.38 83.34 17.40
C SER A 308 15.93 82.00 18.03
N SER A 309 16.82 81.01 17.81
CA SER A 309 17.52 80.21 18.83
C SER A 309 17.11 78.75 19.07
N GLY A 310 18.03 77.85 18.69
CA GLY A 310 18.56 76.76 19.52
C GLY A 310 17.75 75.45 19.55
N ARG A 311 18.30 74.26 19.81
CA ARG A 311 19.66 73.79 20.17
C ARG A 311 19.56 72.26 20.34
N ARG A 312 20.54 71.48 19.84
CA ARG A 312 21.05 70.17 20.38
C ARG A 312 20.05 68.99 20.56
N SER A 313 20.40 67.71 20.70
CA SER A 313 21.65 66.94 20.80
C SER A 313 21.33 65.42 20.87
N THR A 314 22.16 64.60 20.20
CA THR A 314 22.87 63.37 20.65
C THR A 314 22.19 62.13 21.26
N SER A 315 22.85 60.99 20.94
CA SER A 315 23.11 59.76 21.73
C SER A 315 22.14 58.59 21.56
N ALA A 316 22.48 57.30 21.66
CA ALA A 316 23.71 56.50 21.65
C ALA A 316 23.29 55.01 21.82
N GLY A 317 24.11 54.04 21.36
CA GLY A 317 24.16 52.64 21.86
C GLY A 317 23.03 51.69 21.40
N SER A 318 23.15 50.36 21.34
CA SER A 318 24.16 49.39 21.79
C SER A 318 23.88 48.03 21.11
N LYS A 319 24.91 47.22 20.87
CA LYS A 319 24.81 45.81 20.41
C LYS A 319 24.21 44.88 21.48
N PRO A 320 23.71 43.70 21.09
CA PRO A 320 24.30 42.47 21.64
C PRO A 320 24.40 41.27 20.67
N LYS A 321 25.28 40.33 21.06
CA LYS A 321 25.58 39.00 20.50
C LYS A 321 24.56 37.96 21.04
N PRO A 322 24.37 36.78 20.41
CA PRO A 322 25.01 35.58 21.00
C PRO A 322 25.39 34.45 20.00
N LYS A 323 26.15 33.48 20.52
CA LYS A 323 26.46 32.10 20.04
C LYS A 323 25.47 31.13 20.73
N PRO A 324 25.28 29.82 20.36
CA PRO A 324 26.36 28.85 20.15
C PRO A 324 26.10 27.68 19.16
N ALA A 325 27.07 26.76 19.17
CA ALA A 325 27.40 25.62 18.31
C ALA A 325 26.41 24.44 18.29
N GLN A 326 26.51 23.59 17.26
CA GLN A 326 27.02 22.20 17.38
C GLN A 326 27.23 21.52 16.01
N LYS A 327 28.24 20.65 15.95
CA LYS A 327 28.62 19.76 14.83
C LYS A 327 28.03 18.37 15.06
N LYS A 328 27.76 17.62 13.97
CA LYS A 328 28.16 16.21 13.74
C LYS A 328 27.62 15.68 12.41
N ALA A 329 28.47 15.01 11.63
CA ALA A 329 28.14 13.81 10.87
C ALA A 329 29.45 13.11 10.47
N ALA A 330 29.56 11.82 10.78
CA ALA A 330 30.56 10.91 10.26
C ALA A 330 29.80 9.77 9.55
N PRO A 331 30.37 9.14 8.51
CA PRO A 331 29.65 8.19 7.64
C PRO A 331 29.56 6.79 8.28
N PRO A 332 28.66 5.92 7.79
CA PRO A 332 28.41 4.61 8.41
C PRO A 332 29.55 3.63 8.12
N MET A 333 29.97 2.93 9.18
CA MET A 333 30.94 1.84 9.13
C MET A 333 30.28 0.56 8.63
N VAL A 334 30.83 -0.02 7.56
CA VAL A 334 30.64 -1.42 7.17
C VAL A 334 31.27 -2.30 8.26
N ARG A 335 30.46 -3.13 8.93
CA ARG A 335 30.96 -4.16 9.85
C ARG A 335 31.62 -5.27 9.05
N ARG A 336 32.94 -5.35 9.15
CA ARG A 336 33.78 -6.46 8.70
C ARG A 336 34.26 -7.20 9.95
N GLY A 337 33.97 -8.49 10.05
CA GLY A 337 34.51 -9.37 11.09
C GLY A 337 33.60 -10.56 11.42
N ALA A 338 33.58 -11.58 10.56
CA ALA A 338 33.22 -12.92 11.00
C ALA A 338 34.33 -13.41 11.93
N ALA A 339 33.97 -13.87 13.14
CA ALA A 339 34.92 -14.46 14.07
C ALA A 339 35.51 -15.73 13.44
N LYS A 340 36.84 -15.85 13.38
CA LYS A 340 37.49 -17.09 12.93
C LYS A 340 37.33 -18.14 14.03
N LYS A 341 36.64 -19.24 13.73
CA LYS A 341 36.60 -20.44 14.56
C LYS A 341 37.52 -21.46 13.91
N THR A 342 38.38 -22.11 14.68
CA THR A 342 39.33 -23.11 14.20
C THR A 342 38.99 -24.46 14.80
N TYR A 343 39.01 -25.51 13.98
CA TYR A 343 38.76 -26.87 14.45
C TYR A 343 40.07 -27.56 14.89
N GLU A 344 40.15 -28.01 16.15
CA GLU A 344 41.32 -28.71 16.72
C GLU A 344 41.08 -30.22 16.95
N GLY A 345 40.01 -30.79 16.37
CA GLY A 345 39.63 -32.21 16.54
C GLY A 345 40.17 -33.15 15.45
N GLU A 346 39.75 -34.42 15.53
CA GLU A 346 40.10 -35.47 14.55
C GLU A 346 39.48 -35.16 13.17
N PRO A 347 40.19 -35.39 12.04
CA PRO A 347 39.75 -34.95 10.71
C PRO A 347 38.32 -35.35 10.33
N ASP A 348 37.85 -36.51 10.80
CA ASP A 348 36.50 -37.02 10.52
C ASP A 348 35.39 -36.25 11.27
N GLY A 349 35.72 -35.50 12.32
CA GLY A 349 34.75 -34.72 13.11
C GLY A 349 34.56 -33.28 12.63
N LYS A 350 35.33 -32.81 11.64
CA LYS A 350 35.29 -31.41 11.15
C LYS A 350 33.91 -31.06 10.58
N VAL A 351 33.28 -31.99 9.87
CA VAL A 351 31.97 -31.81 9.23
C VAL A 351 30.86 -31.58 10.26
N ASP A 352 30.77 -32.46 11.26
CA ASP A 352 29.72 -32.37 12.27
C ASP A 352 29.96 -31.21 13.24
N TRP A 353 31.22 -30.87 13.52
CA TRP A 353 31.57 -29.65 14.26
C TRP A 353 31.19 -28.39 13.48
N PHE A 354 31.49 -28.30 12.18
CA PHE A 354 31.19 -27.11 11.39
C PHE A 354 29.68 -26.83 11.32
N LEU A 355 28.88 -27.90 11.13
CA LEU A 355 27.42 -27.80 11.11
C LEU A 355 26.81 -27.42 12.45
N ALA A 356 27.48 -27.72 13.57
CA ALA A 356 27.00 -27.37 14.91
C ALA A 356 27.47 -25.97 15.35
N GLU A 357 28.74 -25.64 15.11
CA GLU A 357 29.42 -24.56 15.81
C GLU A 357 29.92 -23.42 14.90
N ALA A 358 30.00 -23.61 13.57
CA ALA A 358 30.68 -22.65 12.68
C ALA A 358 29.82 -22.05 11.55
N LEU A 359 28.52 -22.39 11.47
CA LEU A 359 27.62 -21.84 10.44
C LEU A 359 27.36 -20.33 10.58
N ASP A 360 27.70 -19.72 11.72
CA ASP A 360 27.68 -18.27 11.94
C ASP A 360 28.88 -17.54 11.31
N THR A 361 29.89 -18.28 10.87
CA THR A 361 31.06 -17.73 10.16
C THR A 361 30.81 -17.57 8.66
N VAL A 362 29.74 -18.16 8.13
CA VAL A 362 29.36 -18.05 6.72
C VAL A 362 28.89 -16.63 6.40
N PHE A 363 29.47 -16.05 5.35
CA PHE A 363 29.14 -14.69 4.93
C PHE A 363 27.69 -14.61 4.41
N ASP A 364 26.91 -13.68 4.98
CA ASP A 364 25.55 -13.35 4.53
C ASP A 364 25.60 -12.14 3.57
N PRO A 365 25.44 -12.34 2.24
CA PRO A 365 25.48 -11.26 1.26
C PRO A 365 24.31 -10.29 1.39
N HIS A 366 23.23 -10.66 2.09
CA HIS A 366 22.05 -9.83 2.29
C HIS A 366 22.05 -9.07 3.62
N GLY A 367 23.07 -9.25 4.47
CA GLY A 367 23.23 -8.51 5.73
C GLY A 367 22.09 -8.72 6.73
N THR A 368 21.35 -9.81 6.61
CA THR A 368 20.17 -10.12 7.43
C THR A 368 20.54 -10.52 8.87
N GLY A 369 21.82 -10.86 9.10
CA GLY A 369 22.33 -11.27 10.41
C GLY A 369 21.78 -12.60 10.91
N LYS A 370 21.08 -13.35 10.04
CA LYS A 370 20.52 -14.66 10.36
C LYS A 370 21.56 -15.75 10.09
N VAL A 371 21.91 -16.48 11.14
CA VAL A 371 22.81 -17.64 11.04
C VAL A 371 22.12 -18.73 10.21
N LEU A 372 22.86 -19.31 9.24
CA LEU A 372 22.38 -20.43 8.45
C LEU A 372 22.17 -21.65 9.35
N LYS A 373 21.06 -22.37 9.14
CA LYS A 373 20.79 -23.62 9.85
C LYS A 373 21.19 -24.81 8.98
N PRO A 374 21.63 -25.95 9.55
CA PRO A 374 22.03 -27.13 8.78
C PRO A 374 20.94 -27.66 7.84
N LYS A 375 19.67 -27.55 8.26
CA LYS A 375 18.50 -28.00 7.50
C LYS A 375 17.95 -26.95 6.53
N THR A 376 18.57 -25.78 6.41
CA THR A 376 18.14 -24.75 5.46
C THR A 376 18.32 -25.27 4.04
N ILE A 377 17.28 -25.11 3.23
CA ILE A 377 17.26 -25.52 1.82
C ILE A 377 17.86 -24.39 0.98
N LEU A 378 18.93 -24.69 0.27
CA LEU A 378 19.67 -23.76 -0.58
C LEU A 378 19.09 -23.71 -2.00
N ALA A 379 18.65 -24.85 -2.52
CA ALA A 379 18.06 -24.97 -3.85
C ALA A 379 17.01 -26.09 -3.88
N ARG A 380 15.98 -25.93 -4.73
CA ARG A 380 14.88 -26.89 -4.91
C ARG A 380 14.73 -27.24 -6.38
N SER A 381 14.58 -28.52 -6.68
CA SER A 381 14.19 -29.03 -8.00
C SER A 381 13.08 -30.07 -7.85
N ALA A 382 12.52 -30.51 -8.99
CA ALA A 382 11.58 -31.62 -9.05
C ALA A 382 12.17 -32.96 -8.57
N GLU A 383 13.51 -33.06 -8.53
CA GLU A 383 14.25 -34.27 -8.17
C GLU A 383 14.73 -34.26 -6.70
N GLY A 384 14.69 -33.11 -6.03
CA GLY A 384 15.07 -33.03 -4.62
C GLY A 384 15.36 -31.61 -4.11
N ASN A 385 15.67 -31.52 -2.81
CA ASN A 385 16.11 -30.27 -2.18
C ASN A 385 17.57 -30.42 -1.76
N VAL A 386 18.41 -29.43 -2.07
CA VAL A 386 19.79 -29.32 -1.58
C VAL A 386 19.78 -28.52 -0.29
N ARG A 387 20.35 -29.06 0.79
CA ARG A 387 20.47 -28.36 2.08
C ARG A 387 21.91 -28.01 2.41
N VAL A 388 22.09 -27.08 3.35
CA VAL A 388 23.41 -26.68 3.86
C VAL A 388 24.25 -27.87 4.32
N GLN A 389 23.65 -28.79 5.09
CA GLN A 389 24.34 -30.01 5.54
C GLN A 389 24.80 -30.92 4.40
N ASP A 390 24.05 -30.95 3.29
CA ASP A 390 24.35 -31.85 2.17
C ASP A 390 25.56 -31.30 1.41
N VAL A 391 25.64 -29.97 1.23
CA VAL A 391 26.79 -29.29 0.64
C VAL A 391 28.07 -29.54 1.44
N VAL A 392 28.04 -29.37 2.77
CA VAL A 392 29.24 -29.58 3.61
C VAL A 392 29.71 -31.04 3.60
N ARG A 393 28.77 -31.99 3.68
CA ARG A 393 29.08 -33.43 3.69
C ARG A 393 29.62 -33.91 2.35
N ILE A 394 29.01 -33.48 1.24
CA ILE A 394 29.46 -33.85 -0.11
C ILE A 394 30.81 -33.19 -0.41
N TYR A 395 30.97 -31.90 -0.09
CA TYR A 395 32.23 -31.19 -0.30
C TYR A 395 33.40 -31.82 0.46
N SER A 396 33.20 -32.24 1.71
CA SER A 396 34.25 -32.88 2.51
C SER A 396 34.70 -34.23 1.96
N GLY A 397 33.84 -34.96 1.24
CA GLY A 397 34.15 -36.28 0.69
C GLY A 397 34.63 -36.25 -0.77
N GLU A 398 34.02 -35.39 -1.58
CA GLU A 398 34.15 -35.42 -3.05
C GLU A 398 34.68 -34.10 -3.64
N GLY A 399 34.91 -33.08 -2.81
CA GLY A 399 35.34 -31.74 -3.23
C GLY A 399 34.29 -31.00 -4.07
N GLU A 400 34.71 -29.93 -4.76
CA GLU A 400 33.80 -29.12 -5.58
C GLU A 400 33.13 -29.92 -6.71
N GLY A 401 33.79 -30.98 -7.20
CA GLY A 401 33.30 -31.81 -8.30
C GLY A 401 32.16 -32.77 -7.92
N GLY A 402 31.95 -33.05 -6.63
CA GLY A 402 30.82 -33.85 -6.14
C GLY A 402 29.54 -33.04 -5.93
N LEU A 403 29.63 -31.71 -5.93
CA LEU A 403 28.46 -30.85 -5.72
C LEU A 403 27.61 -30.79 -6.98
N SER A 404 26.32 -31.13 -6.84
CA SER A 404 25.33 -31.01 -7.92
C SER A 404 25.30 -29.59 -8.52
N GLU A 405 25.03 -29.48 -9.81
CA GLU A 405 24.82 -28.18 -10.48
C GLU A 405 23.71 -27.36 -9.79
N LEU A 406 22.72 -28.05 -9.22
CA LEU A 406 21.65 -27.44 -8.43
C LEU A 406 22.17 -26.73 -7.17
N ALA A 407 23.21 -27.25 -6.52
CA ALA A 407 23.83 -26.58 -5.36
C ALA A 407 24.47 -25.24 -5.78
N TRP A 408 25.06 -25.19 -6.97
CA TRP A 408 25.71 -23.99 -7.50
C TRP A 408 24.74 -22.87 -7.91
N THR A 409 23.44 -23.16 -7.99
CA THR A 409 22.42 -22.12 -8.22
C THR A 409 22.26 -21.16 -7.03
N SER A 410 22.71 -21.56 -5.83
CA SER A 410 22.67 -20.72 -4.64
C SER A 410 24.02 -20.02 -4.40
N PRO A 411 24.06 -18.68 -4.26
CA PRO A 411 25.31 -17.96 -3.99
C PRO A 411 25.91 -18.33 -2.62
N PHE A 412 25.10 -18.86 -1.70
CA PHE A 412 25.54 -19.34 -0.39
C PHE A 412 26.48 -20.54 -0.47
N THR A 413 26.39 -21.37 -1.51
CA THR A 413 27.22 -22.57 -1.66
C THR A 413 28.71 -22.22 -1.67
N LYS A 414 29.09 -21.13 -2.37
CA LYS A 414 30.47 -20.64 -2.38
C LYS A 414 30.92 -20.13 -1.02
N TYR A 415 30.08 -19.36 -0.32
CA TYR A 415 30.41 -18.83 1.01
C TYR A 415 30.50 -19.92 2.08
N ILE A 416 29.73 -21.00 1.95
CA ILE A 416 29.81 -22.16 2.84
C ILE A 416 31.14 -22.89 2.67
N ILE A 417 31.59 -23.09 1.43
CA ILE A 417 32.89 -23.72 1.12
C ILE A 417 34.04 -22.86 1.64
N GLU A 418 34.03 -21.55 1.34
CA GLU A 418 35.07 -20.62 1.80
C GLU A 418 35.15 -20.56 3.34
N ALA A 419 34.02 -20.64 4.03
CA ALA A 419 33.98 -20.69 5.49
C ALA A 419 34.46 -22.04 6.03
N PHE A 420 34.11 -23.15 5.39
CA PHE A 420 34.53 -24.50 5.79
C PHE A 420 36.04 -24.72 5.63
N ASP A 421 36.64 -24.15 4.59
CA ASP A 421 38.10 -24.19 4.35
C ASP A 421 38.86 -23.22 5.26
N ALA A 422 38.21 -22.13 5.70
CA ALA A 422 38.80 -21.16 6.62
C ALA A 422 38.78 -21.62 8.10
N CYS A 423 37.96 -22.61 8.44
CA CYS A 423 37.89 -23.23 9.77
C CYS A 423 38.79 -24.47 9.88
#